data_AF-B5BQP8-F1
#
_entry.id   AF-B5BQP8-F1
#
_cell.length_a   1.000
_cell.length_b   1.000
_cell.length_c   1.000
_cell.angle_alpha   90.00
_cell.angle_beta   90.00
_cell.angle_gamma   90.00
#
_symmetry.space_group_name_H-M   'P 1'
#
loop_
_entity.id
_entity.type
_entity.pdbx_description
1 polymer ?
#
loop_
_entity_poly.entity_id
_entity_poly.type
_entity_poly.pdbx_seq_one_letter_code
_entity_poly.pdbx_strand_id
1 'polypeptide(L)'
;SQYAGMGRRLYATQPVYRAAVERCAQVVEIPWEDEEALGRTEHTQAALFTVEYALTELWRSWGVEPEAVMGHSVGEYVAACVAGVMSVEDGLRLVVERGRLMAGLREAGAMASVQASVEEVLRELGDAPGVSIAADNGPTQVVLSGREVALRSACAKLEGRGFRTKALKVSHAFHSELMEPMLGGLERAASQVRMSAPRSVLVSNVTGREAGEEVTGAAYWSRHTREAVRFAEGMKTLRERGVNT
;
A
#
# COMPACT_ATOMS: atom_id res chain seq x y z
N SER A 1 7.72 -2.75 6.19
CA SER A 1 8.95 -2.77 5.38
C SER A 1 9.51 -4.18 5.37
N GLN A 2 10.22 -4.54 4.32
CA GLN A 2 10.77 -5.87 4.09
C GLN A 2 12.25 -5.94 4.47
N TYR A 3 12.69 -7.12 4.90
CA TYR A 3 14.10 -7.50 5.07
C TYR A 3 14.23 -9.02 4.94
N ALA A 4 15.40 -9.50 4.51
CA ALA A 4 15.64 -10.94 4.36
C ALA A 4 15.46 -11.68 5.71
N GLY A 5 14.74 -12.78 5.69
CA GLY A 5 14.41 -13.57 6.88
C GLY A 5 13.34 -12.95 7.78
N MET A 6 12.60 -11.93 7.33
CA MET A 6 11.50 -11.36 8.11
C MET A 6 10.47 -12.43 8.48
N GLY A 7 10.00 -12.43 9.72
CA GLY A 7 9.04 -13.42 10.21
C GLY A 7 9.61 -14.80 10.53
N ARG A 8 10.88 -15.11 10.20
CA ARG A 8 11.48 -16.45 10.39
C ARG A 8 11.36 -16.99 11.82
N ARG A 9 11.63 -16.16 12.84
CA ARG A 9 11.50 -16.57 14.24
C ARG A 9 10.05 -16.86 14.62
N LEU A 10 9.09 -16.10 14.10
CA LEU A 10 7.66 -16.35 14.31
C LEU A 10 7.23 -17.62 13.60
N TYR A 11 7.67 -17.84 12.36
CA TYR A 11 7.42 -19.08 11.62
C TYR A 11 7.92 -20.32 12.39
N ALA A 12 9.09 -20.25 13.02
CA ALA A 12 9.62 -21.34 13.82
C ALA A 12 8.86 -21.55 15.15
N THR A 13 8.45 -20.48 15.83
CA THR A 13 7.98 -20.55 17.22
C THR A 13 6.47 -20.41 17.42
N GLN A 14 5.74 -19.88 16.44
CA GLN A 14 4.31 -19.57 16.55
C GLN A 14 3.49 -20.39 15.53
N PRO A 15 2.79 -21.46 15.96
CA PRO A 15 2.03 -22.33 15.06
C PRO A 15 0.97 -21.60 14.23
N VAL A 16 0.27 -20.62 14.81
CA VAL A 16 -0.78 -19.84 14.11
C VAL A 16 -0.18 -19.00 13.00
N TYR A 17 0.91 -18.28 13.29
CA TYR A 17 1.64 -17.50 12.29
C TYR A 17 2.14 -18.40 11.16
N ARG A 18 2.75 -19.55 11.50
CA ARG A 18 3.21 -20.54 10.52
C ARG A 18 2.08 -21.04 9.62
N ALA A 19 0.93 -21.41 10.19
CA ALA A 19 -0.21 -21.88 9.42
C ALA A 19 -0.74 -20.81 8.44
N ALA A 20 -0.76 -19.54 8.86
CA ALA A 20 -1.16 -18.43 7.99
C ALA A 20 -0.14 -18.20 6.85
N VAL A 21 1.16 -18.32 7.11
CA VAL A 21 2.20 -18.27 6.08
C VAL A 21 2.09 -19.46 5.12
N GLU A 22 1.88 -20.67 5.62
CA GLU A 22 1.71 -21.89 4.80
C GLU A 22 0.45 -21.83 3.92
N ARG A 23 -0.61 -21.21 4.41
CA ARG A 23 -1.82 -20.89 3.64
C ARG A 23 -1.51 -19.94 2.49
N CYS A 24 -0.76 -18.87 2.75
CA CYS A 24 -0.31 -17.94 1.71
C CYS A 24 0.63 -18.60 0.69
N ALA A 25 1.48 -19.53 1.14
CA ALA A 25 2.40 -20.27 0.28
C ALA A 25 1.70 -21.17 -0.75
N GLN A 26 0.41 -21.49 -0.55
CA GLN A 26 -0.41 -22.17 -1.57
C GLN A 26 -0.74 -21.27 -2.77
N VAL A 27 -0.57 -19.96 -2.64
CA VAL A 27 -0.88 -18.97 -3.69
C VAL A 27 0.38 -18.53 -4.41
N VAL A 28 1.46 -18.27 -3.67
CA VAL A 28 2.71 -17.73 -4.22
C VAL A 28 3.91 -18.17 -3.38
N GLU A 29 5.00 -18.51 -4.06
CA GLU A 29 6.29 -18.76 -3.43
C GLU A 29 7.03 -17.43 -3.24
N ILE A 30 7.50 -17.18 -2.02
CA ILE A 30 8.19 -15.93 -1.65
C ILE A 30 9.66 -16.26 -1.36
N PRO A 31 10.63 -15.54 -1.97
CA PRO A 31 12.05 -15.77 -1.76
C PRO A 31 12.54 -15.13 -0.45
N TRP A 32 12.13 -15.67 0.69
CA TRP A 32 12.32 -15.05 2.02
C TRP A 32 13.76 -14.73 2.42
N GLU A 33 14.72 -15.56 2.00
CA GLU A 33 16.13 -15.44 2.39
C GLU A 33 16.99 -14.67 1.37
N ASP A 34 16.47 -14.41 0.16
CA ASP A 34 17.18 -13.70 -0.89
C ASP A 34 16.79 -12.21 -0.85
N GLU A 35 17.67 -11.38 -0.30
CA GLU A 35 17.42 -9.94 -0.13
C GLU A 35 17.16 -9.22 -1.45
N GLU A 36 17.89 -9.56 -2.51
CA GLU A 36 17.75 -8.92 -3.81
C GLU A 36 16.42 -9.33 -4.47
N ALA A 37 16.11 -10.62 -4.48
CA ALA A 37 14.86 -11.12 -5.02
C ALA A 37 13.65 -10.60 -4.23
N LEU A 38 13.73 -10.59 -2.90
CA LEU A 38 12.68 -10.07 -2.01
C LEU A 38 12.47 -8.56 -2.23
N GLY A 39 13.54 -7.82 -2.56
CA GLY A 39 13.50 -6.40 -2.87
C GLY A 39 12.80 -6.04 -4.18
N ARG A 40 12.53 -7.01 -5.07
CA ARG A 40 11.74 -6.78 -6.28
C ARG A 40 10.27 -6.55 -5.94
N THR A 41 9.62 -5.65 -6.66
CA THR A 41 8.27 -5.16 -6.36
C THR A 41 7.24 -6.27 -6.25
N GLU A 42 7.30 -7.24 -7.17
CA GLU A 42 6.39 -8.39 -7.20
C GLU A 42 6.51 -9.28 -5.96
N HIS A 43 7.73 -9.46 -5.43
CA HIS A 43 7.98 -10.29 -4.24
C HIS A 43 7.77 -9.51 -2.95
N THR A 44 8.21 -8.24 -2.90
CA THR A 44 8.03 -7.36 -1.74
C THR A 44 6.55 -7.27 -1.36
N GLN A 45 5.66 -7.04 -2.32
CA GLN A 45 4.23 -6.85 -2.02
C GLN A 45 3.58 -8.11 -1.47
N ALA A 46 3.85 -9.27 -2.10
CA ALA A 46 3.35 -10.56 -1.62
C ALA A 46 3.89 -10.88 -0.20
N ALA A 47 5.19 -10.65 0.02
CA ALA A 47 5.82 -10.91 1.31
C ALA A 47 5.27 -10.01 2.43
N LEU A 48 5.08 -8.72 2.17
CA LEU A 48 4.46 -7.80 3.12
C LEU A 48 3.02 -8.21 3.45
N PHE A 49 2.21 -8.52 2.43
CA PHE A 49 0.85 -9.00 2.62
C PHE A 49 0.81 -10.25 3.51
N THR A 50 1.65 -11.25 3.22
CA THR A 50 1.70 -12.51 3.98
C THR A 50 2.11 -12.28 5.43
N VAL A 51 3.13 -11.44 5.68
CA VAL A 51 3.57 -11.12 7.04
C VAL A 51 2.48 -10.37 7.81
N GLU A 52 1.87 -9.33 7.22
CA GLU A 52 0.82 -8.54 7.85
C GLU A 52 -0.39 -9.41 8.21
N TYR A 53 -0.87 -10.24 7.27
CA TYR A 53 -1.97 -11.17 7.53
C TYR A 53 -1.63 -12.18 8.63
N ALA A 54 -0.46 -12.80 8.57
CA ALA A 54 -0.04 -13.79 9.58
C ALA A 54 0.13 -13.16 10.97
N LEU A 55 0.56 -11.89 11.06
CA LEU A 55 0.57 -11.14 12.31
C LEU A 55 -0.84 -10.85 12.82
N THR A 56 -1.79 -10.51 11.94
CA THR A 56 -3.20 -10.33 12.34
C THR A 56 -3.78 -11.62 12.92
N GLU A 57 -3.56 -12.76 12.28
CA GLU A 57 -4.03 -14.05 12.79
C GLU A 57 -3.37 -14.42 14.12
N LEU A 58 -2.09 -14.08 14.31
CA LEU A 58 -1.41 -14.26 15.59
C LEU A 58 -2.03 -13.41 16.71
N TRP A 59 -2.34 -12.13 16.45
CA TRP A 59 -3.03 -11.27 17.41
C TRP A 59 -4.41 -11.80 17.79
N ARG A 60 -5.19 -12.25 16.81
CA ARG A 60 -6.50 -12.88 17.05
C ARG A 60 -6.40 -14.13 17.91
N SER A 61 -5.34 -14.93 17.73
CA SER A 61 -5.11 -16.11 18.57
C SER A 61 -4.89 -15.80 20.05
N TRP A 62 -4.51 -14.55 20.37
CA TRP A 62 -4.40 -14.05 21.73
C TRP A 62 -5.68 -13.35 22.23
N GLY A 63 -6.76 -13.40 21.47
CA GLY A 63 -8.03 -12.76 21.78
C GLY A 63 -8.09 -11.26 21.46
N VAL A 64 -7.12 -10.74 20.68
CA VAL A 64 -7.11 -9.34 20.24
C VAL A 64 -7.79 -9.24 18.88
N GLU A 65 -9.04 -8.79 18.88
CA GLU A 65 -9.81 -8.55 17.65
C GLU A 65 -9.79 -7.06 17.28
N PRO A 66 -9.52 -6.70 16.01
CA PRO A 66 -9.55 -5.32 15.58
C PRO A 66 -10.99 -4.80 15.47
N GLU A 67 -11.28 -3.68 16.16
CA GLU A 67 -12.56 -2.97 15.98
C GLU A 67 -12.62 -2.25 14.62
N ALA A 68 -11.47 -1.80 14.13
CA ALA A 68 -11.31 -1.15 12.84
C ALA A 68 -9.98 -1.53 12.19
N VAL A 69 -9.94 -1.52 10.86
CA VAL A 69 -8.72 -1.79 10.09
C VAL A 69 -8.47 -0.70 9.06
N MET A 70 -7.20 -0.39 8.87
CA MET A 70 -6.71 0.52 7.86
C MET A 70 -5.34 0.05 7.41
N GLY A 71 -5.13 -0.01 6.11
CA GLY A 71 -3.82 -0.27 5.53
C GLY A 71 -3.17 0.98 4.96
N HIS A 72 -1.95 0.82 4.45
CA HIS A 72 -1.28 1.85 3.64
C HIS A 72 -0.85 1.22 2.31
N SER A 73 -1.40 1.72 1.21
CA SER A 73 -1.18 1.17 -0.13
C SER A 73 -1.42 -0.35 -0.15
N VAL A 74 -0.40 -1.16 -0.37
CA VAL A 74 -0.49 -2.64 -0.37
C VAL A 74 -1.12 -3.20 0.91
N GLY A 75 -0.92 -2.57 2.07
CA GLY A 75 -1.52 -3.02 3.32
C GLY A 75 -3.05 -2.91 3.35
N GLU A 76 -3.67 -2.11 2.47
CA GLU A 76 -5.13 -2.04 2.39
C GLU A 76 -5.73 -3.33 1.85
N TYR A 77 -5.01 -4.10 1.05
CA TYR A 77 -5.46 -5.43 0.61
C TYR A 77 -5.56 -6.38 1.80
N VAL A 78 -4.63 -6.30 2.75
CA VAL A 78 -4.68 -7.06 4.01
C VAL A 78 -5.86 -6.59 4.86
N ALA A 79 -6.01 -5.27 5.05
CA ALA A 79 -7.13 -4.69 5.77
C ALA A 79 -8.48 -5.11 5.18
N ALA A 80 -8.61 -5.13 3.85
CA ALA A 80 -9.80 -5.58 3.14
C ALA A 80 -10.08 -7.08 3.38
N CYS A 81 -9.05 -7.94 3.39
CA CYS A 81 -9.21 -9.35 3.76
C CYS A 81 -9.68 -9.52 5.22
N VAL A 82 -9.08 -8.77 6.15
CA VAL A 82 -9.42 -8.81 7.58
C VAL A 82 -10.83 -8.30 7.83
N ALA A 83 -11.27 -7.26 7.11
CA ALA A 83 -12.63 -6.74 7.11
C ALA A 83 -13.62 -7.63 6.34
N GLY A 84 -13.16 -8.71 5.71
CA GLY A 84 -14.02 -9.67 5.04
C GLY A 84 -14.49 -9.29 3.64
N VAL A 85 -13.86 -8.28 3.03
CA VAL A 85 -14.15 -7.84 1.66
C VAL A 85 -13.81 -8.93 0.65
N MET A 86 -12.70 -9.65 0.86
CA MET A 86 -12.28 -10.77 0.01
C MET A 86 -11.59 -11.85 0.84
N SER A 87 -11.42 -13.04 0.27
CA SER A 87 -10.63 -14.10 0.90
C SER A 87 -9.15 -13.71 0.92
N VAL A 88 -8.37 -14.28 1.85
CA VAL A 88 -6.91 -14.05 1.88
C VAL A 88 -6.24 -14.59 0.61
N GLU A 89 -6.73 -15.70 0.06
CA GLU A 89 -6.19 -16.28 -1.17
C GLU A 89 -6.43 -15.36 -2.36
N ASP A 90 -7.63 -14.78 -2.50
CA ASP A 90 -7.93 -13.89 -3.60
C ASP A 90 -7.26 -12.52 -3.43
N GLY A 91 -7.19 -12.01 -2.20
CA GLY A 91 -6.44 -10.79 -1.89
C GLY A 91 -4.97 -10.94 -2.22
N LEU A 92 -4.35 -12.06 -1.85
CA LEU A 92 -2.96 -12.35 -2.19
C LEU A 92 -2.75 -12.53 -3.70
N ARG A 93 -3.65 -13.23 -4.41
CA ARG A 93 -3.58 -13.33 -5.88
C ARG A 93 -3.64 -11.95 -6.55
N LEU A 94 -4.51 -11.08 -6.07
CA LEU A 94 -4.64 -9.72 -6.59
C LEU A 94 -3.39 -8.88 -6.31
N VAL A 95 -2.78 -9.02 -5.12
CA VAL A 95 -1.51 -8.38 -4.78
C VAL A 95 -0.35 -8.89 -5.62
N VAL A 96 -0.28 -10.21 -5.87
CA VAL A 96 0.72 -10.80 -6.77
C VAL A 96 0.59 -10.24 -8.19
N GLU A 97 -0.64 -10.18 -8.71
CA GLU A 97 -0.89 -9.62 -10.05
C GLU A 97 -0.58 -8.11 -10.10
N ARG A 98 -0.94 -7.36 -9.06
CA ARG A 98 -0.56 -5.94 -8.91
C ARG A 98 0.95 -5.77 -8.95
N GLY A 99 1.69 -6.55 -8.16
CA GLY A 99 3.13 -6.53 -8.10
C GLY A 99 3.77 -6.86 -9.46
N ARG A 100 3.27 -7.91 -10.14
CA ARG A 100 3.73 -8.31 -11.48
C ARG A 100 3.49 -7.22 -12.53
N LEU A 101 2.30 -6.61 -12.53
CA LEU A 101 1.94 -5.54 -13.46
C LEU A 101 2.80 -4.30 -13.23
N MET A 102 3.05 -3.92 -11.97
CA MET A 102 3.94 -2.82 -11.62
C MET A 102 5.37 -3.09 -12.07
N ALA A 103 5.90 -4.28 -11.80
CA ALA A 103 7.26 -4.67 -12.22
C ALA A 103 7.43 -4.71 -13.75
N GLY A 104 6.34 -4.87 -14.51
CA GLY A 104 6.34 -4.87 -15.97
C GLY A 104 6.30 -3.48 -16.62
N LEU A 105 6.21 -2.40 -15.83
CA LEU A 105 6.21 -1.04 -16.35
C LEU A 105 7.59 -0.69 -16.93
N ARG A 106 7.58 -0.13 -18.15
CA ARG A 106 8.82 0.21 -18.88
C ARG A 106 9.42 1.55 -18.45
N GLU A 107 8.56 2.49 -18.08
CA GLU A 107 8.98 3.82 -17.68
C GLU A 107 9.39 3.80 -16.20
N ALA A 108 10.69 4.01 -15.96
CA ALA A 108 11.20 4.16 -14.61
C ALA A 108 10.65 5.44 -13.98
N GLY A 109 10.45 5.41 -12.67
CA GLY A 109 10.01 6.55 -11.89
C GLY A 109 10.66 6.55 -10.52
N ALA A 110 10.56 7.67 -9.82
CA ALA A 110 11.14 7.83 -8.50
C ALA A 110 10.08 8.30 -7.50
N MET A 111 10.41 8.19 -6.22
CA MET A 111 9.61 8.73 -5.12
C MET A 111 10.50 9.45 -4.11
N ALA A 112 9.97 10.48 -3.47
CA ALA A 112 10.66 11.24 -2.43
C ALA A 112 9.70 11.60 -1.31
N SER A 113 10.12 11.42 -0.05
CA SER A 113 9.42 11.99 1.10
C SER A 113 9.80 13.46 1.24
N VAL A 114 8.82 14.31 1.55
CA VAL A 114 8.95 15.74 1.78
C VAL A 114 8.43 16.03 3.19
N GLN A 115 9.24 16.74 3.99
CA GLN A 115 8.81 17.24 5.29
C GLN A 115 7.99 18.52 5.11
N ALA A 116 6.74 18.37 4.69
CA ALA A 116 5.79 19.46 4.41
C ALA A 116 4.35 18.94 4.51
N SER A 117 3.38 19.84 4.55
CA SER A 117 1.96 19.52 4.33
C SER A 117 1.63 19.43 2.83
N VAL A 118 0.49 18.83 2.49
CA VAL A 118 -0.02 18.81 1.11
C VAL A 118 -0.25 20.22 0.59
N GLU A 119 -0.81 21.11 1.41
CA GLU A 119 -1.08 22.50 1.06
C GLU A 119 0.20 23.28 0.77
N GLU A 120 1.27 23.04 1.54
CA GLU A 120 2.57 23.66 1.31
C GLU A 120 3.19 23.18 -0.01
N VAL A 121 3.17 21.87 -0.25
CA VAL A 121 3.64 21.29 -1.51
C VAL A 121 2.89 21.88 -2.70
N LEU A 122 1.56 21.93 -2.64
CA LEU A 122 0.73 22.49 -3.71
C LEU A 122 0.97 23.98 -3.91
N ARG A 123 1.16 24.75 -2.83
CA ARG A 123 1.47 26.18 -2.89
C ARG A 123 2.80 26.44 -3.60
N GLU A 124 3.83 25.66 -3.27
CA GLU A 124 5.16 25.88 -3.83
C GLU A 124 5.31 25.29 -5.23
N LEU A 125 4.73 24.14 -5.51
CA LEU A 125 4.88 23.47 -6.81
C LEU A 125 3.88 23.98 -7.84
N GLY A 126 2.66 24.34 -7.44
CA GLY A 126 1.57 24.64 -8.36
C GLY A 126 1.17 23.41 -9.17
N ASP A 127 0.85 23.61 -10.45
CA ASP A 127 0.78 22.50 -11.41
C ASP A 127 2.21 22.06 -11.77
N ALA A 128 2.57 20.85 -11.39
CA ALA A 128 3.88 20.25 -11.65
C ALA A 128 3.70 18.98 -12.50
N PRO A 129 3.56 19.12 -13.85
CA PRO A 129 3.35 17.99 -14.74
C PRO A 129 4.43 16.92 -14.55
N GLY A 130 4.00 15.66 -14.48
CA GLY A 130 4.91 14.53 -14.24
C GLY A 130 5.28 14.30 -12.78
N VAL A 131 4.68 15.04 -11.83
CA VAL A 131 4.78 14.80 -10.39
C VAL A 131 3.39 14.65 -9.79
N SER A 132 3.20 13.62 -8.98
CA SER A 132 1.99 13.33 -8.22
C SER A 132 2.28 13.36 -6.73
N ILE A 133 1.29 13.73 -5.92
CA ILE A 133 1.29 13.41 -4.50
C ILE A 133 0.90 11.93 -4.37
N ALA A 134 1.84 11.11 -3.92
CA ALA A 134 1.67 9.68 -3.77
C ALA A 134 0.98 9.31 -2.46
N ALA A 135 1.28 10.05 -1.39
CA ALA A 135 0.71 9.82 -0.08
C ALA A 135 0.72 11.10 0.76
N ASP A 136 -0.37 11.32 1.48
CA ASP A 136 -0.46 12.24 2.61
C ASP A 136 -0.43 11.42 3.91
N ASN A 137 0.74 11.35 4.55
CA ASN A 137 0.94 10.56 5.76
C ASN A 137 0.74 11.38 7.04
N GLY A 138 0.60 12.71 6.93
CA GLY A 138 0.42 13.57 8.08
C GLY A 138 0.78 15.03 7.80
N PRO A 139 0.61 15.91 8.81
CA PRO A 139 0.71 17.36 8.65
C PRO A 139 2.09 17.85 8.20
N THR A 140 3.12 17.01 8.30
CA THR A 140 4.49 17.33 7.86
C THR A 140 5.14 16.16 7.12
N GLN A 141 4.36 15.24 6.55
CA GLN A 141 4.87 14.03 5.93
C GLN A 141 4.12 13.68 4.64
N VAL A 142 4.60 14.23 3.52
CA VAL A 142 4.08 13.95 2.18
C VAL A 142 5.06 13.08 1.41
N VAL A 143 4.56 12.25 0.50
CA VAL A 143 5.40 11.56 -0.50
C VAL A 143 5.01 12.04 -1.88
N LEU A 144 6.01 12.42 -2.67
CA LEU A 144 5.88 12.72 -4.08
C LEU A 144 6.36 11.53 -4.91
N SER A 145 5.76 11.33 -6.07
CA SER A 145 6.17 10.33 -7.04
C SER A 145 6.03 10.85 -8.46
N GLY A 146 6.87 10.39 -9.38
CA GLY A 146 6.75 10.77 -10.78
C GLY A 146 7.99 10.44 -11.60
N ARG A 147 8.10 11.07 -12.76
CA ARG A 147 9.28 10.96 -13.62
C ARG A 147 10.50 11.50 -12.90
N GLU A 148 11.62 10.80 -12.98
CA GLU A 148 12.82 11.12 -12.18
C GLU A 148 13.27 12.58 -12.36
N VAL A 149 13.31 13.08 -13.59
CA VAL A 149 13.72 14.46 -13.89
C VAL A 149 12.75 15.49 -13.30
N ALA A 150 11.45 15.27 -13.47
CA ALA A 150 10.41 16.17 -12.96
C ALA A 150 10.40 16.17 -11.41
N LEU A 151 10.49 14.98 -10.80
CA LEU A 151 10.55 14.83 -9.35
C LEU A 151 11.80 15.51 -8.77
N ARG A 152 12.97 15.32 -9.38
CA ARG A 152 14.21 15.98 -8.94
C ARG A 152 14.08 17.50 -9.00
N SER A 153 13.47 18.04 -10.06
CA SER A 153 13.20 19.48 -10.17
C SER A 153 12.24 19.97 -9.08
N ALA A 154 11.19 19.20 -8.78
CA ALA A 154 10.24 19.52 -7.71
C ALA A 154 10.93 19.50 -6.33
N CYS A 155 11.73 18.48 -6.04
CA CYS A 155 12.50 18.39 -4.80
C CYS A 155 13.48 19.56 -4.65
N ALA A 156 14.24 19.89 -5.68
CA ALA A 156 15.17 21.03 -5.65
C ALA A 156 14.45 22.38 -5.41
N LYS A 157 13.26 22.56 -6.00
CA LYS A 157 12.42 23.75 -5.77
C LYS A 157 11.97 23.82 -4.31
N LEU A 158 11.50 22.72 -3.74
CA LEU A 158 11.07 22.64 -2.34
C LEU A 158 12.25 22.87 -1.37
N GLU A 159 13.42 22.32 -1.66
CA GLU A 159 14.64 22.54 -0.88
C GLU A 159 15.08 24.00 -0.91
N GLY A 160 14.99 24.66 -2.07
CA GLY A 160 15.21 26.11 -2.20
C GLY A 160 14.21 26.97 -1.41
N ARG A 161 13.09 26.39 -0.96
CA ARG A 161 12.09 27.02 -0.09
C ARG A 161 12.23 26.62 1.39
N GLY A 162 13.23 25.79 1.72
CA GLY A 162 13.53 25.39 3.09
C GLY A 162 12.91 24.07 3.54
N PHE A 163 12.21 23.35 2.65
CA PHE A 163 11.67 22.03 2.97
C PHE A 163 12.76 20.95 2.87
N ARG A 164 12.69 19.92 3.73
CA ARG A 164 13.58 18.75 3.64
C ARG A 164 12.98 17.70 2.72
N THR A 165 13.77 17.19 1.78
CA THR A 165 13.38 16.05 0.94
C THR A 165 14.32 14.87 1.12
N LYS A 166 13.82 13.66 0.85
CA LYS A 166 14.62 12.43 0.90
C LYS A 166 14.11 11.45 -0.16
N ALA A 167 15.00 11.03 -1.05
CA ALA A 167 14.71 9.99 -2.04
C ALA A 167 14.38 8.65 -1.35
N LEU A 168 13.34 7.97 -1.85
CA LEU A 168 12.95 6.64 -1.37
C LEU A 168 13.64 5.57 -2.23
N LYS A 169 14.07 4.48 -1.59
CA LYS A 169 14.64 3.32 -2.28
C LYS A 169 13.52 2.45 -2.85
N VAL A 170 12.99 2.85 -4.00
CA VAL A 170 11.93 2.15 -4.73
C VAL A 170 12.25 2.12 -6.22
N SER A 171 11.67 1.15 -6.93
CA SER A 171 11.90 0.93 -8.36
C SER A 171 10.98 1.74 -9.28
N HIS A 172 9.85 2.24 -8.76
CA HIS A 172 8.80 2.88 -9.55
C HIS A 172 8.19 4.07 -8.81
N ALA A 173 7.53 4.95 -9.57
CA ALA A 173 6.71 6.03 -9.05
C ALA A 173 5.29 5.55 -8.71
N PHE A 174 5.12 4.81 -7.62
CA PHE A 174 3.79 4.36 -7.18
C PHE A 174 2.85 5.54 -6.93
N HIS A 175 1.54 5.34 -7.12
CA HIS A 175 0.51 6.38 -6.92
C HIS A 175 0.75 7.63 -7.79
N SER A 176 1.10 7.43 -9.07
CA SER A 176 1.29 8.49 -10.06
C SER A 176 0.72 8.12 -11.43
N GLU A 177 0.73 9.07 -12.37
CA GLU A 177 0.42 8.84 -13.79
C GLU A 177 1.21 7.69 -14.41
N LEU A 178 2.40 7.36 -13.91
CA LEU A 178 3.19 6.24 -14.42
C LEU A 178 2.56 4.87 -14.12
N MET A 179 1.53 4.81 -13.28
CA MET A 179 0.74 3.59 -13.06
C MET A 179 -0.35 3.40 -14.12
N GLU A 180 -0.71 4.42 -14.91
CA GLU A 180 -1.81 4.34 -15.88
C GLU A 180 -1.74 3.14 -16.84
N PRO A 181 -0.56 2.77 -17.40
CA PRO A 181 -0.45 1.63 -18.31
C PRO A 181 -0.86 0.28 -17.70
N MET A 182 -0.76 0.12 -16.38
CA MET A 182 -1.10 -1.13 -15.70
C MET A 182 -2.57 -1.22 -15.25
N LEU A 183 -3.30 -0.10 -15.15
CA LEU A 183 -4.60 -0.06 -14.46
C LEU A 183 -5.64 -0.98 -15.09
N GLY A 184 -5.71 -1.02 -16.43
CA GLY A 184 -6.66 -1.92 -17.11
C GLY A 184 -6.37 -3.40 -16.87
N GLY A 185 -5.10 -3.78 -16.64
CA GLY A 185 -4.72 -5.14 -16.24
C GLY A 185 -5.20 -5.47 -14.83
N LEU A 186 -4.97 -4.55 -13.90
CA LEU A 186 -5.38 -4.71 -12.50
C LEU A 186 -6.90 -4.75 -12.36
N GLU A 187 -7.62 -3.91 -13.10
CA GLU A 187 -9.09 -3.90 -13.08
C GLU A 187 -9.67 -5.24 -13.54
N ARG A 188 -9.12 -5.81 -14.61
CA ARG A 188 -9.52 -7.15 -15.09
C ARG A 188 -9.23 -8.24 -14.06
N ALA A 189 -8.12 -8.14 -13.34
CA ALA A 189 -7.80 -9.09 -12.27
C ALA A 189 -8.77 -8.94 -11.09
N ALA A 190 -9.02 -7.72 -10.65
CA ALA A 190 -9.95 -7.41 -9.57
C ALA A 190 -11.39 -7.84 -9.91
N SER A 191 -11.80 -7.76 -11.17
CA SER A 191 -13.14 -8.20 -11.60
C SER A 191 -13.37 -9.71 -11.52
N GLN A 192 -12.31 -10.51 -11.37
CA GLN A 192 -12.41 -11.97 -11.18
C GLN A 192 -12.48 -12.36 -9.70
N VAL A 193 -12.25 -11.42 -8.78
CA VAL A 193 -12.28 -11.66 -7.35
C VAL A 193 -13.70 -11.52 -6.83
N ARG A 194 -14.16 -12.51 -6.06
CA ARG A 194 -15.42 -12.38 -5.33
C ARG A 194 -15.21 -11.43 -4.16
N MET A 195 -15.78 -10.22 -4.28
CA MET A 195 -15.76 -9.22 -3.22
C MET A 195 -17.13 -9.09 -2.54
N SER A 196 -17.14 -8.62 -1.29
CA SER A 196 -18.33 -8.35 -0.49
C SER A 196 -18.13 -7.04 0.28
N ALA A 197 -19.23 -6.40 0.69
CA ALA A 197 -19.13 -5.22 1.54
C ALA A 197 -18.34 -5.55 2.84
N PRO A 198 -17.57 -4.59 3.38
CA PRO A 198 -16.84 -4.79 4.63
C PRO A 198 -17.79 -5.24 5.76
N ARG A 199 -17.39 -6.26 6.52
CA ARG A 199 -18.11 -6.78 7.69
C ARG A 199 -17.70 -6.09 9.00
N SER A 200 -16.59 -5.37 8.98
CA SER A 200 -16.10 -4.52 10.06
C SER A 200 -15.62 -3.19 9.48
N VAL A 201 -15.33 -2.22 10.34
CA VAL A 201 -14.85 -0.90 9.93
C VAL A 201 -13.55 -1.06 9.14
N LEU A 202 -13.58 -0.63 7.87
CA LEU A 202 -12.43 -0.51 6.98
C LEU A 202 -12.31 0.96 6.59
N VAL A 203 -11.12 1.55 6.68
CA VAL A 203 -10.87 2.92 6.21
C VAL A 203 -10.13 2.89 4.88
N SER A 204 -10.75 3.49 3.87
CA SER A 204 -10.24 3.55 2.49
C SER A 204 -9.03 4.47 2.37
N ASN A 205 -7.98 4.04 1.67
CA ASN A 205 -6.86 4.95 1.33
C ASN A 205 -7.24 5.99 0.28
N VAL A 206 -8.22 5.69 -0.57
CA VAL A 206 -8.68 6.56 -1.65
C VAL A 206 -9.49 7.73 -1.10
N THR A 207 -10.42 7.45 -0.18
CA THR A 207 -11.30 8.49 0.37
C THR A 207 -10.80 9.06 1.67
N GLY A 208 -9.99 8.31 2.44
CA GLY A 208 -9.63 8.65 3.82
C GLY A 208 -10.80 8.51 4.81
N ARG A 209 -11.91 7.90 4.37
CA ARG A 209 -13.16 7.71 5.12
C ARG A 209 -13.46 6.21 5.26
N GLU A 210 -14.46 5.89 6.06
CA GLU A 210 -14.98 4.52 6.11
C GLU A 210 -15.39 4.05 4.73
N ALA A 211 -14.91 2.86 4.37
CA ALA A 211 -15.21 2.20 3.13
C ALA A 211 -16.60 1.56 3.18
N GLY A 212 -17.40 1.78 2.13
CA GLY A 212 -18.68 1.14 1.88
C GLY A 212 -18.59 0.07 0.79
N GLU A 213 -19.63 -0.03 -0.05
CA GLU A 213 -19.67 -1.00 -1.15
C GLU A 213 -18.67 -0.68 -2.27
N GLU A 214 -18.11 0.52 -2.34
CA GLU A 214 -17.18 0.92 -3.40
C GLU A 214 -15.95 0.02 -3.49
N VAL A 215 -15.47 -0.55 -2.37
CA VAL A 215 -14.32 -1.47 -2.36
C VAL A 215 -14.59 -2.81 -3.03
N THR A 216 -15.86 -3.11 -3.33
CA THR A 216 -16.25 -4.30 -4.09
C THR A 216 -16.13 -4.11 -5.60
N GLY A 217 -15.99 -2.87 -6.07
CA GLY A 217 -15.84 -2.57 -7.48
C GLY A 217 -14.39 -2.70 -7.95
N ALA A 218 -14.14 -3.35 -9.08
CA ALA A 218 -12.81 -3.50 -9.65
C ALA A 218 -12.10 -2.15 -9.89
N ALA A 219 -12.86 -1.13 -10.33
CA ALA A 219 -12.35 0.22 -10.56
C ALA A 219 -11.81 0.89 -9.28
N TYR A 220 -12.27 0.48 -8.09
CA TYR A 220 -11.70 0.96 -6.82
C TYR A 220 -10.21 0.63 -6.71
N TRP A 221 -9.82 -0.59 -7.09
CA TRP A 221 -8.44 -1.05 -6.96
C TRP A 221 -7.50 -0.42 -8.01
N SER A 222 -8.03 -0.06 -9.19
CA SER A 222 -7.36 0.80 -10.16
C SER A 222 -7.11 2.19 -9.58
N ARG A 223 -8.14 2.83 -9.03
CA ARG A 223 -8.05 4.14 -8.38
C ARG A 223 -7.09 4.13 -7.19
N HIS A 224 -7.20 3.13 -6.32
CA HIS A 224 -6.31 2.88 -5.19
C HIS A 224 -4.83 2.86 -5.58
N THR A 225 -4.51 2.23 -6.70
CA THR A 225 -3.14 2.14 -7.20
C THR A 225 -2.64 3.45 -7.83
N ARG A 226 -3.54 4.26 -8.38
CA ARG A 226 -3.22 5.50 -9.13
C ARG A 226 -3.25 6.76 -8.28
N GLU A 227 -4.20 6.84 -7.34
CA GLU A 227 -4.49 8.02 -6.52
C GLU A 227 -3.63 8.03 -5.25
N ALA A 228 -3.54 9.21 -4.64
CA ALA A 228 -2.79 9.42 -3.40
C ALA A 228 -3.35 8.59 -2.25
N VAL A 229 -2.48 8.00 -1.43
CA VAL A 229 -2.87 7.39 -0.16
C VAL A 229 -3.21 8.51 0.84
N ARG A 230 -4.50 8.65 1.19
CA ARG A 230 -5.01 9.64 2.16
C ARG A 230 -4.89 9.14 3.61
N PHE A 231 -3.67 8.78 4.01
CA PHE A 231 -3.41 8.12 5.30
C PHE A 231 -3.73 9.03 6.50
N ALA A 232 -3.34 10.31 6.43
CA ALA A 232 -3.61 11.29 7.49
C ALA A 232 -5.13 11.46 7.77
N GLU A 233 -5.92 11.55 6.70
CA GLU A 233 -7.38 11.66 6.77
C GLU A 233 -8.00 10.37 7.31
N GLY A 234 -7.49 9.20 6.92
CA GLY A 234 -7.95 7.93 7.48
C GLY A 234 -7.68 7.79 8.98
N MET A 235 -6.49 8.20 9.44
CA MET A 235 -6.17 8.27 10.88
C MET A 235 -7.07 9.27 11.63
N LYS A 236 -7.50 10.35 10.97
CA LYS A 236 -8.48 11.28 11.54
C LYS A 236 -9.86 10.61 11.66
N THR A 237 -10.32 9.91 10.63
CA THR A 237 -11.57 9.13 10.65
C THR A 237 -11.59 8.11 11.80
N LEU A 238 -10.49 7.37 12.01
CA LEU A 238 -10.38 6.43 13.14
C LEU A 238 -10.50 7.12 14.49
N ARG A 239 -9.83 8.27 14.67
CA ARG A 239 -9.94 9.07 15.90
C ARG A 239 -11.35 9.63 16.13
N GLU A 240 -12.01 10.09 15.07
CA GLU A 240 -13.41 10.56 15.13
C GLU A 240 -14.38 9.43 15.56
N ARG A 241 -14.04 8.16 15.28
CA ARG A 241 -14.77 6.99 15.79
C ARG A 241 -14.43 6.59 17.22
N GLY A 242 -13.48 7.26 17.86
CA GLY A 242 -13.03 6.93 19.21
C GLY A 242 -12.02 5.78 19.27
N VAL A 243 -11.48 5.33 18.12
CA VAL A 243 -10.38 4.36 18.11
C VAL A 243 -9.14 5.02 18.67
N ASN A 244 -8.61 4.45 19.75
CA ASN A 244 -7.38 4.88 20.41
C ASN A 244 -6.29 3.80 20.28
N THR A 245 -5.05 4.19 20.56
CA THR A 245 -3.87 3.32 20.60
C THR A 245 -3.45 3.07 22.04
#